data_AF-A0A7X2ZQL7-F1
#
_entry.id   AF-A0A7X2ZQL7-F1
#
_cell.length_a   1.000
_cell.length_b   1.000
_cell.length_c   1.000
_cell.angle_alpha   90.00
_cell.angle_beta   90.00
_cell.angle_gamma   90.00
#
_symmetry.space_group_name_H-M   'P 1'
#
loop_
_entity.id
_entity.type
_entity.pdbx_description
1 polymer ?
#
loop_
_entity_poly.entity_id
_entity_poly.type
_entity_poly.pdbx_seq_one_letter_code
_entity_poly.pdbx_strand_id
1 'polypeptide(L)'
;MATVGLFLLIAVQFLAYSVPENFQERKGEPVFTAYIKDSIPVTVDLIYDTDSLPDRYYAYIESPVCEDGVCYDLKFHLYWDLLGNFIEYKEVASDPFTKFEHDLFTAEDHIKLQKILADKTSPLANYAPLDLIDKNNSVYSSVIDGMAGATYPALKDEVVQGAVYSTHTLWNIVNGTIASKIENHTTNVQNEELFVKMIRSNRYALQMYGMRHIAQDAEEYPNLLVSLIKNGQEYVPFFAIAKLTPHMWADTQIQSQLIGLLDSKNFEMQNEILNGLSSTKLVSGSVTRLLDKLSALKESQYKKLSSIISGSTSALTKEDIIHLKKVSESNIKFAPYARKLVEDTKN
;
A
#
# COMPACT_ATOMS: atom_id res chain seq x y z
N MET A 1 33.66 -57.68 -0.23
CA MET A 1 32.80 -57.05 0.78
C MET A 1 32.92 -55.54 0.62
N ALA A 2 32.01 -54.94 -0.13
CA ALA A 2 31.95 -53.50 -0.34
C ALA A 2 30.47 -53.10 -0.19
N THR A 3 30.14 -52.47 0.92
CA THR A 3 28.81 -51.93 1.20
C THR A 3 28.78 -50.47 0.76
N VAL A 4 28.10 -50.23 -0.36
CA VAL A 4 27.75 -48.89 -0.85
C VAL A 4 26.56 -48.39 -0.03
N GLY A 5 26.79 -47.36 0.79
CA GLY A 5 25.74 -46.67 1.53
C GLY A 5 25.01 -45.68 0.63
N LEU A 6 23.74 -45.98 0.33
CA LEU A 6 22.82 -45.14 -0.42
C LEU A 6 22.27 -44.04 0.51
N PHE A 7 22.80 -42.81 0.42
CA PHE A 7 22.22 -41.65 1.07
C PHE A 7 21.06 -41.11 0.21
N LEU A 8 19.84 -41.30 0.69
CA LEU A 8 18.62 -40.73 0.12
C LEU A 8 18.43 -39.31 0.69
N LEU A 9 18.83 -38.30 -0.07
CA LEU A 9 18.53 -36.90 0.20
C LEU A 9 17.07 -36.63 -0.17
N ILE A 10 16.18 -36.63 0.83
CA ILE A 10 14.81 -36.14 0.68
C ILE A 10 14.88 -34.61 0.69
N ALA A 11 14.82 -34.02 -0.51
CA ALA A 11 14.62 -32.59 -0.68
C ALA A 11 13.18 -32.24 -0.26
N VAL A 12 13.01 -31.69 0.95
CA VAL A 12 11.76 -31.08 1.38
C VAL A 12 11.60 -29.77 0.62
N GLN A 13 10.83 -29.79 -0.48
CA GLN A 13 10.36 -28.57 -1.11
C GLN A 13 9.37 -27.90 -0.16
N PHE A 14 9.78 -26.77 0.42
CA PHE A 14 8.87 -25.79 0.99
C PHE A 14 8.03 -25.20 -0.15
N LEU A 15 6.93 -25.86 -0.48
CA LEU A 15 5.80 -25.18 -1.12
C LEU A 15 5.27 -24.21 -0.08
N ALA A 16 5.52 -22.92 -0.32
CA ALA A 16 4.80 -21.84 0.32
C ALA A 16 3.33 -21.97 -0.06
N TYR A 17 2.59 -22.78 0.69
CA TYR A 17 1.15 -22.68 0.75
C TYR A 17 0.85 -21.33 1.42
N SER A 18 0.58 -20.33 0.60
CA SER A 18 -0.27 -19.23 1.01
C SER A 18 -1.56 -19.87 1.53
N VAL A 19 -1.71 -19.94 2.84
CA VAL A 19 -2.99 -20.27 3.47
C VAL A 19 -3.99 -19.26 2.90
N PRO A 20 -5.05 -19.67 2.19
CA PRO A 20 -6.10 -18.74 1.81
C PRO A 20 -6.64 -18.15 3.12
N GLU A 21 -6.70 -16.82 3.22
CA GLU A 21 -7.37 -16.17 4.34
C GLU A 21 -8.73 -16.85 4.51
N ASN A 22 -8.88 -17.54 5.63
CA ASN A 22 -10.09 -18.28 5.94
C ASN A 22 -11.15 -17.23 6.24
N PHE A 23 -11.86 -16.79 5.20
CA PHE A 23 -12.93 -15.80 5.23
C PHE A 23 -14.15 -16.44 5.90
N GLN A 24 -14.04 -16.77 7.19
CA GLN A 24 -15.23 -16.94 8.00
C GLN A 24 -15.96 -15.60 7.97
N GLU A 25 -17.22 -15.61 7.51
CA GLU A 25 -18.14 -14.48 7.58
C GLU A 25 -18.22 -13.99 9.02
N ARG A 26 -17.32 -13.08 9.39
CA ARG A 26 -17.43 -12.33 10.62
C ARG A 26 -18.69 -11.49 10.46
N LYS A 27 -19.68 -11.71 11.32
CA LYS A 27 -20.91 -10.91 11.34
C LYS A 27 -20.51 -9.44 11.49
N GLY A 28 -20.79 -8.64 10.46
CA GLY A 28 -20.66 -7.19 10.54
C GLY A 28 -21.81 -6.57 11.32
N GLU A 29 -21.60 -5.37 11.84
CA GLU A 29 -22.64 -4.56 12.46
C GLU A 29 -23.17 -3.55 11.44
N PRO A 30 -24.51 -3.42 11.25
CA PRO A 30 -25.05 -2.41 10.34
C PRO A 30 -24.77 -1.01 10.88
N VAL A 31 -24.09 -0.19 10.09
CA VAL A 31 -23.63 1.15 10.52
C VAL A 31 -24.37 2.30 9.86
N PHE A 32 -24.84 2.12 8.62
CA PHE A 32 -25.72 3.09 7.94
C PHE A 32 -26.42 2.48 6.74
N THR A 33 -27.43 3.20 6.24
CA THR A 33 -28.08 2.92 4.95
C THR A 33 -27.68 3.98 3.92
N ALA A 34 -27.29 3.53 2.73
CA ALA A 34 -27.08 4.34 1.55
C ALA A 34 -28.18 4.06 0.51
N TYR A 35 -28.27 4.90 -0.52
CA TYR A 35 -29.22 4.71 -1.60
C TYR A 35 -28.48 4.68 -2.93
N ILE A 36 -28.72 3.63 -3.72
CA ILE A 36 -28.28 3.55 -5.12
C ILE A 36 -29.37 4.21 -5.97
N LYS A 37 -28.98 5.11 -6.88
CA LYS A 37 -29.89 5.88 -7.76
C LYS A 37 -31.06 6.51 -6.96
N ASP A 38 -30.78 7.02 -5.78
CA ASP A 38 -31.70 7.69 -4.84
C ASP A 38 -32.91 6.88 -4.35
N SER A 39 -33.02 5.60 -4.72
CA SER A 39 -34.26 4.81 -4.50
C SER A 39 -34.03 3.42 -3.92
N ILE A 40 -32.85 2.82 -4.12
CA ILE A 40 -32.59 1.44 -3.70
C ILE A 40 -31.77 1.48 -2.41
N PRO A 41 -32.36 1.11 -1.25
CA PRO A 41 -31.66 1.13 0.02
C PRO A 41 -30.61 0.00 0.08
N VAL A 42 -29.41 0.35 0.54
CA VAL A 42 -28.31 -0.59 0.80
C VAL A 42 -27.86 -0.40 2.22
N THR A 43 -27.99 -1.44 3.03
CA THR A 43 -27.39 -1.49 4.36
C THR A 43 -25.91 -1.81 4.23
N VAL A 44 -25.07 -0.99 4.84
CA VAL A 44 -23.62 -1.20 4.90
C VAL A 44 -23.26 -1.63 6.32
N ASP A 45 -22.54 -2.74 6.40
CA ASP A 45 -22.06 -3.31 7.65
C ASP A 45 -20.57 -2.99 7.84
N LEU A 46 -20.17 -2.75 9.09
CA LEU A 46 -18.77 -2.69 9.49
C LEU A 46 -18.35 -4.04 10.07
N ILE A 47 -17.31 -4.62 9.50
CA ILE A 47 -16.67 -5.84 9.98
C ILE A 47 -15.49 -5.46 10.88
N TYR A 48 -15.40 -6.10 12.04
CA TYR A 48 -14.32 -5.89 13.00
C TYR A 48 -13.29 -7.03 12.95
N ASP A 49 -12.05 -6.70 13.29
CA ASP A 49 -10.98 -7.69 13.44
C ASP A 49 -11.08 -8.44 14.78
N THR A 50 -10.07 -9.27 15.09
CA THR A 50 -10.06 -10.06 16.34
C THR A 50 -9.84 -9.21 17.59
N ASP A 51 -9.31 -8.01 17.41
CA ASP A 51 -9.02 -7.04 18.46
C ASP A 51 -10.19 -6.05 18.63
N SER A 52 -11.34 -6.33 17.98
CA SER A 52 -12.52 -5.48 17.95
C SER A 52 -12.29 -4.11 17.31
N LEU A 53 -11.29 -3.98 16.44
CA LEU A 53 -11.06 -2.75 15.67
C LEU A 53 -11.75 -2.83 14.30
N PRO A 54 -12.28 -1.70 13.78
CA PRO A 54 -12.78 -1.61 12.41
C PRO A 54 -11.80 -2.22 11.40
N ASP A 55 -12.27 -3.12 10.52
CA ASP A 55 -11.45 -3.81 9.51
C ASP A 55 -11.80 -3.40 8.10
N ARG A 56 -13.05 -3.63 7.70
CA ARG A 56 -13.55 -3.39 6.35
C ARG A 56 -15.06 -3.19 6.38
N TYR A 57 -15.60 -2.55 5.36
CA TYR A 57 -17.04 -2.41 5.17
C TYR A 57 -17.53 -3.46 4.18
N TYR A 58 -18.79 -3.87 4.36
CA TYR A 58 -19.45 -4.89 3.56
C TYR A 58 -20.86 -4.43 3.18
N ALA A 59 -21.30 -4.79 1.98
CA ALA A 59 -22.70 -4.71 1.61
C ALA A 59 -23.06 -5.81 0.62
N TYR A 60 -24.27 -6.35 0.76
CA TYR A 60 -24.92 -7.09 -0.32
C TYR A 60 -25.69 -6.09 -1.21
N ILE A 61 -25.45 -6.17 -2.51
CA ILE A 61 -26.03 -5.28 -3.50
C ILE A 61 -26.97 -6.07 -4.40
N GLU A 62 -28.18 -5.55 -4.56
CA GLU A 62 -29.13 -5.96 -5.58
C GLU A 62 -29.57 -4.69 -6.31
N SER A 63 -29.17 -4.55 -7.57
CA SER A 63 -29.44 -3.35 -8.36
C SER A 63 -29.82 -3.70 -9.79
N PRO A 64 -30.89 -3.10 -10.34
CA PRO A 64 -31.20 -3.24 -11.74
C PRO A 64 -30.21 -2.45 -12.60
N VAL A 65 -29.79 -3.07 -13.69
CA VAL A 65 -29.01 -2.50 -14.79
C VAL A 65 -29.89 -2.56 -16.03
N CYS A 66 -30.15 -1.40 -16.63
CA CYS A 66 -31.01 -1.30 -17.80
C CYS A 66 -30.18 -0.92 -19.02
N GLU A 67 -30.33 -1.71 -20.08
CA GLU A 67 -29.77 -1.51 -21.42
C GLU A 67 -30.94 -1.36 -22.39
N ASP A 68 -31.03 -0.19 -23.04
CA ASP A 68 -32.07 0.14 -24.05
C ASP A 68 -33.51 -0.23 -23.65
N GLY A 69 -33.84 -0.07 -22.37
CA GLY A 69 -35.18 -0.29 -21.81
C GLY A 69 -35.40 -1.68 -21.21
N VAL A 70 -34.43 -2.59 -21.34
CA VAL A 70 -34.47 -3.93 -20.75
C VAL A 70 -33.58 -3.96 -19.51
N CYS A 71 -34.14 -4.37 -18.38
CA CYS A 71 -33.45 -4.36 -17.09
C CYS A 71 -33.15 -5.77 -16.59
N TYR A 72 -31.96 -5.96 -16.03
CA TYR A 72 -31.50 -7.18 -15.37
C TYR A 72 -31.00 -6.84 -13.98
N ASP A 73 -31.22 -7.73 -13.02
CA ASP A 73 -30.75 -7.54 -11.66
C ASP A 73 -29.31 -8.03 -11.53
N LEU A 74 -28.44 -7.20 -10.97
CA LEU A 74 -27.11 -7.60 -10.54
C LEU A 74 -27.10 -7.85 -9.05
N LYS A 75 -26.62 -9.03 -8.66
CA LYS A 75 -26.52 -9.49 -7.27
C LYS A 75 -25.10 -9.84 -6.91
N PHE A 76 -24.54 -9.16 -5.92
CA PHE A 76 -23.14 -9.34 -5.53
C PHE A 76 -22.82 -8.78 -4.15
N HIS A 77 -21.74 -9.28 -3.58
CA HIS A 77 -21.15 -8.81 -2.33
C HIS A 77 -20.04 -7.81 -2.63
N LEU A 78 -20.00 -6.69 -1.93
CA LEU A 78 -18.95 -5.67 -2.05
C LEU A 78 -18.20 -5.47 -0.73
N TYR A 79 -16.91 -5.18 -0.86
CA TYR A 79 -16.04 -4.88 0.27
C TYR A 79 -15.19 -3.63 0.00
N TRP A 80 -15.06 -2.78 1.03
CA TRP A 80 -14.24 -1.57 1.01
C TRP A 80 -13.31 -1.50 2.23
N ASP A 81 -12.17 -0.81 2.14
CA ASP A 81 -11.46 -0.42 3.36
C ASP A 81 -12.16 0.70 4.12
N LEU A 82 -11.53 1.04 5.25
CA LEU A 82 -11.85 2.13 6.13
C LEU A 82 -11.93 3.51 5.45
N LEU A 83 -11.38 3.71 4.25
CA LEU A 83 -11.44 4.97 3.52
C LEU A 83 -12.35 4.86 2.28
N GLY A 84 -13.20 3.84 2.21
CA GLY A 84 -14.11 3.65 1.08
C GLY A 84 -13.37 3.32 -0.22
N ASN A 85 -12.16 2.77 -0.17
CA ASN A 85 -11.50 2.22 -1.35
C ASN A 85 -11.93 0.77 -1.55
N PHE A 86 -12.29 0.44 -2.79
CA PHE A 86 -12.61 -0.92 -3.21
C PHE A 86 -11.56 -1.94 -2.74
N ILE A 87 -12.01 -3.10 -2.27
CA ILE A 87 -11.18 -4.28 -1.98
C ILE A 87 -11.46 -5.36 -3.02
N GLU A 88 -12.70 -5.84 -3.02
CA GLU A 88 -13.12 -6.97 -3.85
C GLU A 88 -14.64 -6.97 -4.02
N TYR A 89 -15.11 -7.72 -5.00
CA TYR A 89 -16.50 -8.14 -5.10
C TYR A 89 -16.57 -9.67 -5.14
N LYS A 90 -17.71 -10.23 -4.75
CA LYS A 90 -18.02 -11.66 -4.92
C LYS A 90 -19.39 -11.81 -5.54
N GLU A 91 -19.49 -12.58 -6.61
CA GLU A 91 -20.78 -12.90 -7.22
C GLU A 91 -21.58 -13.85 -6.34
N VAL A 92 -22.90 -13.80 -6.52
CA VAL A 92 -23.78 -14.83 -6.00
C VAL A 92 -23.67 -16.05 -6.92
N ALA A 93 -23.32 -17.21 -6.37
CA ALA A 93 -23.04 -18.41 -7.18
C ALA A 93 -24.23 -18.85 -8.07
N SER A 94 -25.46 -18.53 -7.67
CA SER A 94 -26.67 -18.81 -8.46
C SER A 94 -26.97 -17.78 -9.55
N ASP A 95 -26.25 -16.66 -9.58
CA ASP A 95 -26.52 -15.51 -10.45
C ASP A 95 -25.19 -14.85 -10.90
N PRO A 96 -24.38 -15.55 -11.72
CA PRO A 96 -23.10 -15.05 -12.19
C PRO A 96 -23.27 -13.90 -13.17
N PHE A 97 -22.25 -13.03 -13.25
CA PHE A 97 -22.26 -11.91 -14.17
C PHE A 97 -22.20 -12.37 -15.63
N THR A 98 -23.06 -11.75 -16.44
CA THR A 98 -23.11 -11.97 -17.88
C THR A 98 -22.88 -10.67 -18.65
N LYS A 99 -22.29 -10.81 -19.83
CA LYS A 99 -22.18 -9.80 -20.88
C LYS A 99 -23.43 -9.85 -21.77
N PHE A 100 -23.39 -9.06 -22.83
CA PHE A 100 -24.30 -9.10 -23.97
C PHE A 100 -24.52 -10.56 -24.44
N GLU A 101 -25.76 -10.89 -24.83
CA GLU A 101 -26.23 -12.26 -25.14
C GLU A 101 -26.19 -13.27 -23.97
N HIS A 102 -26.13 -12.81 -22.72
CA HIS A 102 -25.99 -13.66 -21.53
C HIS A 102 -24.69 -14.50 -21.50
N ASP A 103 -23.64 -14.05 -22.20
CA ASP A 103 -22.33 -14.69 -22.14
C ASP A 103 -21.70 -14.49 -20.76
N LEU A 104 -21.34 -15.57 -20.09
CA LEU A 104 -20.67 -15.49 -18.78
C LEU A 104 -19.37 -14.68 -18.86
N PHE A 105 -19.07 -13.95 -17.78
CA PHE A 105 -17.77 -13.32 -17.60
C PHE A 105 -16.67 -14.39 -17.57
N THR A 106 -15.55 -14.12 -18.26
CA THR A 106 -14.35 -14.95 -18.16
C THR A 106 -13.48 -14.49 -16.99
N ALA A 107 -12.46 -15.29 -16.65
CA ALA A 107 -11.47 -14.90 -15.64
C ALA A 107 -10.79 -13.55 -15.98
N GLU A 108 -10.50 -13.31 -17.26
CA GLU A 108 -9.93 -12.05 -17.75
C GLU A 108 -10.91 -10.88 -17.59
N ASP A 109 -12.21 -11.11 -17.82
CA ASP A 109 -13.25 -10.10 -17.59
C ASP A 109 -13.31 -9.70 -16.12
N HIS A 110 -13.23 -10.68 -15.20
CA HIS A 110 -13.19 -10.40 -13.76
C HIS A 110 -11.95 -9.61 -13.35
N ILE A 111 -10.76 -9.99 -13.86
CA ILE A 111 -9.50 -9.27 -13.60
C ILE A 111 -9.60 -7.83 -14.11
N LYS A 112 -10.18 -7.64 -15.30
CA LYS A 112 -10.37 -6.31 -15.88
C LYS A 112 -11.35 -5.48 -15.06
N LEU A 113 -12.50 -6.06 -14.69
CA LEU A 113 -13.49 -5.39 -13.85
C LEU A 113 -12.90 -4.97 -12.51
N GLN A 114 -12.14 -5.83 -11.83
CA GLN A 114 -11.50 -5.47 -10.56
C GLN A 114 -10.55 -4.27 -10.70
N LYS A 115 -9.77 -4.20 -11.79
CA LYS A 115 -8.90 -3.05 -12.07
C LYS A 115 -9.71 -1.77 -12.28
N ILE A 116 -10.79 -1.84 -13.05
CA ILE A 116 -11.69 -0.71 -13.31
C ILE A 116 -12.32 -0.21 -12.00
N LEU A 117 -12.84 -1.11 -11.17
CA LEU A 117 -13.48 -0.76 -9.90
C LEU A 117 -12.49 -0.17 -8.87
N ALA A 118 -11.23 -0.59 -8.91
CA ALA A 118 -10.16 -0.03 -8.08
C ALA A 118 -9.70 1.37 -8.53
N ASP A 119 -9.95 1.75 -9.79
CA ASP A 119 -9.53 3.03 -10.36
C ASP A 119 -10.58 4.13 -10.15
N LYS A 120 -10.36 4.94 -9.10
CA LYS A 120 -11.17 6.14 -8.81
C LYS A 120 -11.01 7.26 -9.82
N THR A 121 -10.01 7.19 -10.71
CA THR A 121 -9.76 8.19 -11.76
C THR A 121 -10.38 7.84 -13.10
N SER A 122 -11.10 6.71 -13.17
CA SER A 122 -11.73 6.26 -14.40
C SER A 122 -12.68 7.32 -14.99
N PRO A 123 -12.69 7.54 -16.31
CA PRO A 123 -13.64 8.40 -17.00
C PRO A 123 -15.10 8.00 -16.76
N LEU A 124 -15.40 6.77 -16.30
CA LEU A 124 -16.76 6.34 -15.94
C LEU A 124 -17.43 7.26 -14.91
N ALA A 125 -16.65 8.01 -14.13
CA ALA A 125 -17.12 9.05 -13.22
C ALA A 125 -17.92 10.17 -13.91
N ASN A 126 -17.58 10.46 -15.18
CA ASN A 126 -17.97 11.69 -15.87
C ASN A 126 -18.88 11.45 -17.08
N TYR A 127 -19.10 10.20 -17.48
CA TYR A 127 -19.89 9.85 -18.67
C TYR A 127 -21.11 9.04 -18.29
N ALA A 128 -22.24 9.27 -18.97
CA ALA A 128 -23.37 8.35 -18.89
C ALA A 128 -23.06 7.08 -19.70
N PRO A 129 -23.67 5.91 -19.40
CA PRO A 129 -23.45 4.69 -20.17
C PRO A 129 -23.67 4.87 -21.68
N LEU A 130 -24.68 5.65 -22.06
CA LEU A 130 -25.02 5.95 -23.45
C LEU A 130 -23.94 6.74 -24.20
N ASP A 131 -23.06 7.44 -23.49
CA ASP A 131 -21.94 8.19 -24.05
C ASP A 131 -20.70 7.31 -24.26
N LEU A 132 -20.72 6.09 -23.73
CA LEU A 132 -19.63 5.11 -23.83
C LEU A 132 -19.79 4.18 -25.05
N ILE A 133 -20.95 4.22 -25.71
CA ILE A 133 -21.32 3.35 -26.83
C ILE A 133 -21.45 4.11 -28.15
N ASP A 134 -20.95 3.51 -29.23
CA ASP A 134 -21.13 3.96 -30.60
C ASP A 134 -22.49 3.50 -31.14
N LYS A 135 -23.46 4.40 -31.07
CA LYS A 135 -24.83 4.15 -31.56
C LYS A 135 -24.92 3.96 -33.07
N ASN A 136 -23.90 4.37 -33.84
CA ASN A 136 -23.87 4.13 -35.29
C ASN A 136 -23.41 2.71 -35.63
N ASN A 137 -22.94 1.96 -34.64
CA ASN A 137 -22.47 0.59 -34.79
C ASN A 137 -23.16 -0.32 -33.75
N SER A 138 -24.47 -0.44 -33.88
CA SER A 138 -25.32 -1.26 -33.02
C SER A 138 -25.56 -2.65 -33.58
N VAL A 139 -25.55 -3.66 -32.71
CA VAL A 139 -25.88 -5.05 -33.03
C VAL A 139 -27.24 -5.39 -32.44
N TYR A 140 -28.10 -6.06 -33.20
CA TYR A 140 -29.38 -6.55 -32.69
C TYR A 140 -29.17 -7.81 -31.85
N SER A 141 -29.83 -7.87 -30.69
CA SER A 141 -29.89 -9.06 -29.86
C SER A 141 -31.21 -9.80 -30.03
N SER A 142 -31.13 -11.10 -30.30
CA SER A 142 -32.30 -11.98 -30.25
C SER A 142 -32.73 -12.35 -28.84
N VAL A 143 -31.85 -12.23 -27.85
CA VAL A 143 -32.12 -12.65 -26.47
C VAL A 143 -32.72 -11.52 -25.65
N ILE A 144 -32.31 -10.27 -25.89
CA ILE A 144 -32.76 -9.10 -25.13
C ILE A 144 -33.80 -8.24 -25.88
N ASP A 145 -34.29 -8.69 -27.06
CA ASP A 145 -35.19 -7.95 -27.97
C ASP A 145 -34.88 -6.44 -28.05
N GLY A 146 -33.61 -6.13 -28.32
CA GLY A 146 -33.05 -4.79 -28.26
C GLY A 146 -31.80 -4.63 -29.12
N MET A 147 -31.33 -3.39 -29.28
CA MET A 147 -30.04 -3.10 -29.92
C MET A 147 -28.98 -2.82 -28.85
N ALA A 148 -27.74 -3.23 -29.07
CA ALA A 148 -26.60 -2.88 -28.22
C ALA A 148 -25.52 -2.18 -29.05
N GLY A 149 -25.10 -1.00 -28.62
CA GLY A 149 -24.04 -0.23 -29.26
C GLY A 149 -22.66 -0.80 -28.96
N ALA A 150 -21.77 -0.87 -29.95
CA ALA A 150 -20.37 -1.22 -29.71
C ALA A 150 -19.69 -0.16 -28.83
N THR A 151 -18.88 -0.56 -27.85
CA THR A 151 -18.08 0.39 -27.06
C THR A 151 -17.16 1.22 -27.97
N TYR A 152 -17.08 2.54 -27.74
CA TYR A 152 -16.13 3.38 -28.46
C TYR A 152 -14.70 2.84 -28.33
N PRO A 153 -13.92 2.73 -29.43
CA PRO A 153 -12.57 2.18 -29.39
C PRO A 153 -11.65 2.84 -28.35
N ALA A 154 -11.80 4.16 -28.14
CA ALA A 154 -11.02 4.93 -27.18
C ALA A 154 -11.34 4.61 -25.70
N LEU A 155 -12.48 3.97 -25.42
CA LEU A 155 -12.97 3.67 -24.06
C LEU A 155 -13.00 2.17 -23.79
N LYS A 156 -12.43 1.36 -24.68
CA LYS A 156 -12.41 -0.10 -24.55
C LYS A 156 -11.72 -0.58 -23.30
N ASP A 157 -10.70 0.13 -22.81
CA ASP A 157 -9.96 -0.27 -21.61
C ASP A 157 -10.68 0.11 -20.31
N GLU A 158 -11.68 0.99 -20.40
CA GLU A 158 -12.45 1.52 -19.27
C GLU A 158 -13.69 0.68 -18.92
N VAL A 159 -14.01 -0.32 -19.75
CA VAL A 159 -15.18 -1.18 -19.55
C VAL A 159 -14.86 -2.64 -19.88
N VAL A 160 -15.60 -3.58 -19.30
CA VAL A 160 -15.64 -4.94 -19.83
C VAL A 160 -16.41 -4.93 -21.15
N GLN A 161 -15.80 -5.46 -22.21
CA GLN A 161 -16.41 -5.46 -23.53
C GLN A 161 -17.70 -6.29 -23.50
N GLY A 162 -18.80 -5.72 -24.01
CA GLY A 162 -20.12 -6.35 -23.93
C GLY A 162 -20.80 -6.22 -22.56
N ALA A 163 -20.25 -5.47 -21.62
CA ALA A 163 -20.86 -5.21 -20.31
C ALA A 163 -20.70 -3.75 -19.87
N VAL A 164 -20.91 -2.80 -20.79
CA VAL A 164 -20.74 -1.35 -20.55
C VAL A 164 -21.64 -0.86 -19.41
N TYR A 165 -22.94 -1.15 -19.49
CA TYR A 165 -23.92 -0.72 -18.49
C TYR A 165 -23.65 -1.30 -17.11
N SER A 166 -23.32 -2.60 -17.04
CA SER A 166 -22.94 -3.26 -15.79
C SER A 166 -21.67 -2.65 -15.23
N THR A 167 -20.60 -2.55 -16.03
CA THR A 167 -19.32 -1.98 -15.58
C THR A 167 -19.48 -0.56 -15.04
N HIS A 168 -20.24 0.28 -15.76
CA HIS A 168 -20.54 1.65 -15.33
C HIS A 168 -21.35 1.69 -14.02
N THR A 169 -22.38 0.85 -13.91
CA THR A 169 -23.22 0.79 -12.71
C THR A 169 -22.41 0.34 -11.49
N LEU A 170 -21.62 -0.73 -11.60
CA LEU A 170 -20.77 -1.20 -10.52
C LEU A 170 -19.76 -0.14 -10.10
N TRP A 171 -19.09 0.52 -11.06
CA TRP A 171 -18.11 1.55 -10.76
C TRP A 171 -18.72 2.68 -9.93
N ASN A 172 -19.92 3.15 -10.30
CA ASN A 172 -20.61 4.21 -9.57
C ASN A 172 -21.10 3.78 -8.18
N ILE A 173 -21.50 2.52 -8.01
CA ILE A 173 -21.84 1.97 -6.69
C ILE A 173 -20.60 1.92 -5.80
N VAL A 174 -19.49 1.42 -6.35
CA VAL A 174 -18.23 1.23 -5.62
C VAL A 174 -17.59 2.57 -5.23
N ASN A 175 -17.54 3.53 -6.14
CA ASN A 175 -16.78 4.78 -5.98
C ASN A 175 -17.64 6.02 -5.68
N GLY A 176 -18.98 5.88 -5.63
CA GLY A 176 -19.91 6.98 -5.40
C GLY A 176 -20.27 7.21 -3.93
N THR A 177 -21.57 7.41 -3.69
CA THR A 177 -22.12 7.81 -2.37
C THR A 177 -21.76 6.86 -1.23
N ILE A 178 -21.70 5.55 -1.49
CA ILE A 178 -21.36 4.56 -0.46
C ILE A 178 -19.93 4.80 0.04
N ALA A 179 -18.95 4.92 -0.85
CA ALA A 179 -17.56 5.19 -0.49
C ALA A 179 -17.42 6.48 0.33
N SER A 180 -18.12 7.55 -0.06
CA SER A 180 -18.11 8.83 0.70
C SER A 180 -18.72 8.69 2.09
N LYS A 181 -19.80 7.91 2.24
CA LYS A 181 -20.40 7.63 3.55
C LYS A 181 -19.51 6.75 4.43
N ILE A 182 -18.79 5.79 3.84
CA ILE A 182 -17.79 4.97 4.54
C ILE A 182 -16.70 5.86 5.14
N GLU A 183 -16.10 6.75 4.34
CA GLU A 183 -15.05 7.66 4.79
C GLU A 183 -15.52 8.55 5.95
N ASN A 184 -16.74 9.10 5.84
CA ASN A 184 -17.35 9.90 6.90
C ASN A 184 -17.58 9.05 8.17
N HIS A 185 -18.14 7.84 8.03
CA HIS A 185 -18.36 6.97 9.18
C HIS A 185 -17.05 6.65 9.90
N THR A 186 -16.00 6.23 9.16
CA THR A 186 -14.68 5.96 9.73
C THR A 186 -14.12 7.18 10.46
N THR A 187 -14.25 8.38 9.87
CA THR A 187 -13.79 9.63 10.50
C THR A 187 -14.48 9.90 11.84
N ASN A 188 -15.72 9.45 12.03
CA ASN A 188 -16.48 9.64 13.27
C ASN A 188 -16.17 8.59 14.35
N VAL A 189 -15.62 7.43 13.98
CA VAL A 189 -15.33 6.32 14.93
C VAL A 189 -13.82 6.09 15.12
N GLN A 190 -12.98 6.88 14.48
CA GLN A 190 -11.53 6.72 14.57
C GLN A 190 -10.96 7.07 15.94
N ASN A 191 -9.90 6.36 16.30
CA ASN A 191 -9.12 6.55 17.50
C ASN A 191 -7.65 6.22 17.24
N GLU A 192 -6.80 6.36 18.26
CA GLU A 192 -5.37 6.11 18.15
C GLU A 192 -5.07 4.67 17.70
N GLU A 193 -5.75 3.67 18.27
CA GLU A 193 -5.58 2.26 17.92
C GLU A 193 -5.90 1.99 16.45
N LEU A 194 -6.94 2.66 15.92
CA LEU A 194 -7.30 2.56 14.51
C LEU A 194 -6.23 3.18 13.61
N PHE A 195 -5.63 4.31 13.99
CA PHE A 195 -4.52 4.89 13.23
C PHE A 195 -3.28 3.99 13.23
N VAL A 196 -2.96 3.39 14.37
CA VAL A 196 -1.89 2.38 14.48
C VAL A 196 -2.17 1.21 13.53
N LYS A 197 -3.41 0.69 13.52
CA LYS A 197 -3.84 -0.37 12.60
C LYS A 197 -3.70 0.06 11.13
N MET A 198 -4.16 1.25 10.77
CA MET A 198 -4.06 1.78 9.42
C MET A 198 -2.60 1.91 8.96
N ILE A 199 -1.70 2.36 9.84
CA ILE A 199 -0.25 2.43 9.57
C ILE A 199 0.36 1.05 9.37
N ARG A 200 -0.08 0.04 10.13
CA ARG A 200 0.41 -1.34 10.03
C ARG A 200 -0.14 -2.10 8.82
N SER A 201 -1.19 -1.60 8.17
CA SER A 201 -1.75 -2.21 6.97
C SER A 201 -0.73 -2.25 5.82
N ASN A 202 -1.01 -3.03 4.78
CA ASN A 202 -0.26 -3.02 3.52
C ASN A 202 -0.85 -2.07 2.47
N ARG A 203 -1.85 -1.24 2.84
CA ARG A 203 -2.56 -0.37 1.89
C ARG A 203 -2.02 1.05 1.97
N TYR A 204 -1.45 1.54 0.87
CA TYR A 204 -0.88 2.88 0.76
C TYR A 204 -1.79 3.99 1.34
N ALA A 205 -3.05 4.02 0.93
CA ALA A 205 -4.01 5.04 1.37
C ALA A 205 -4.22 5.03 2.90
N LEU A 206 -4.37 3.84 3.49
CA LEU A 206 -4.51 3.69 4.94
C LEU A 206 -3.24 4.10 5.67
N GLN A 207 -2.06 3.68 5.20
CA GLN A 207 -0.78 4.05 5.81
C GLN A 207 -0.60 5.57 5.82
N MET A 208 -0.89 6.22 4.69
CA MET A 208 -0.78 7.67 4.56
C MET A 208 -1.80 8.41 5.43
N TYR A 209 -3.03 7.91 5.52
CA TYR A 209 -4.06 8.48 6.38
C TYR A 209 -3.69 8.35 7.86
N GLY A 210 -3.34 7.14 8.31
CA GLY A 210 -2.93 6.91 9.70
C GLY A 210 -1.74 7.76 10.10
N MET A 211 -0.70 7.86 9.27
CA MET A 211 0.46 8.73 9.54
C MET A 211 0.13 10.22 9.64
N ARG A 212 -0.94 10.70 8.99
CA ARG A 212 -1.37 12.10 9.08
C ARG A 212 -2.12 12.41 10.36
N HIS A 213 -2.80 11.43 10.95
CA HIS A 213 -3.73 11.64 12.05
C HIS A 213 -3.24 11.10 13.41
N ILE A 214 -2.35 10.11 13.42
CA ILE A 214 -1.75 9.59 14.65
C ILE A 214 -1.04 10.70 15.45
N ALA A 215 -1.17 10.67 16.77
CA ALA A 215 -0.54 11.66 17.62
C ALA A 215 0.99 11.45 17.66
N GLN A 216 1.77 12.53 17.56
CA GLN A 216 3.23 12.42 17.51
C GLN A 216 3.85 12.01 18.85
N ASP A 217 3.12 12.20 19.95
CA ASP A 217 3.48 11.81 21.31
C ASP A 217 2.99 10.41 21.69
N ALA A 218 2.31 9.70 20.77
CA ALA A 218 1.95 8.31 20.98
C ALA A 218 3.19 7.44 21.14
N GLU A 219 3.17 6.54 22.12
CA GLU A 219 4.31 5.69 22.48
C GLU A 219 4.84 4.86 21.30
N GLU A 220 3.94 4.37 20.45
CA GLU A 220 4.29 3.55 19.29
C GLU A 220 4.82 4.35 18.10
N TYR A 221 4.62 5.67 18.08
CA TYR A 221 4.86 6.51 16.90
C TYR A 221 6.28 6.37 16.31
N PRO A 222 7.38 6.43 17.09
CA PRO A 222 8.73 6.23 16.54
C PRO A 222 8.91 4.85 15.89
N ASN A 223 8.41 3.79 16.53
CA ASN A 223 8.55 2.42 16.03
C ASN A 223 7.73 2.20 14.76
N LEU A 224 6.56 2.82 14.66
CA LEU A 224 5.74 2.80 13.45
C LEU A 224 6.46 3.47 12.27
N LEU A 225 7.05 4.65 12.47
CA LEU A 225 7.82 5.33 11.43
C LEU A 225 9.02 4.50 10.97
N VAL A 226 9.81 3.94 11.90
CA VAL A 226 10.96 3.08 11.54
C VAL A 226 10.50 1.83 10.77
N SER A 227 9.40 1.20 11.18
CA SER A 227 8.82 0.06 10.46
C SER A 227 8.45 0.44 9.02
N LEU A 228 7.83 1.60 8.81
CA LEU A 228 7.49 2.09 7.47
C LEU A 228 8.72 2.46 6.64
N ILE A 229 9.75 3.05 7.24
CA ILE A 229 11.02 3.31 6.53
C ILE A 229 11.65 2.00 6.08
N LYS A 230 11.57 0.95 6.92
CA LYS A 230 12.12 -0.37 6.64
C LYS A 230 11.31 -1.14 5.60
N ASN A 231 10.00 -1.22 5.73
CA ASN A 231 9.14 -2.16 5.01
C ASN A 231 8.13 -1.50 4.06
N GLY A 232 7.97 -0.17 4.13
CA GLY A 232 7.02 0.55 3.30
C GLY A 232 7.33 0.44 1.81
N GLN A 233 6.28 0.49 1.00
CA GLN A 233 6.35 0.43 -0.45
C GLN A 233 6.18 1.82 -1.07
N GLU A 234 6.59 1.98 -2.32
CA GLU A 234 6.46 3.23 -3.08
C GLU A 234 7.03 4.44 -2.32
N TYR A 235 6.23 5.48 -2.08
CA TYR A 235 6.63 6.71 -1.41
C TYR A 235 6.45 6.68 0.12
N VAL A 236 5.90 5.60 0.69
CA VAL A 236 5.62 5.50 2.13
C VAL A 236 6.89 5.67 2.99
N PRO A 237 8.04 5.04 2.67
CA PRO A 237 9.28 5.25 3.44
C PRO A 237 9.74 6.71 3.46
N PHE A 238 9.58 7.43 2.36
CA PHE A 238 9.97 8.84 2.24
C PHE A 238 9.05 9.74 3.06
N PHE A 239 7.76 9.44 3.11
CA PHE A 239 6.84 10.18 3.98
C PHE A 239 7.09 9.88 5.47
N ALA A 240 7.42 8.63 5.80
CA ALA A 240 7.73 8.22 7.17
C ALA A 240 9.02 8.87 7.70
N ILE A 241 10.10 8.89 6.91
CA ILE A 241 11.36 9.50 7.35
C ILE A 241 11.24 11.02 7.54
N ALA A 242 10.43 11.69 6.70
CA ALA A 242 10.18 13.13 6.80
C ALA A 242 9.41 13.52 8.08
N LYS A 243 8.76 12.56 8.74
CA LYS A 243 8.01 12.75 9.99
C LYS A 243 8.84 12.56 11.27
N LEU A 244 10.06 12.03 11.17
CA LEU A 244 10.93 11.87 12.33
C LEU A 244 11.31 13.24 12.91
N THR A 245 11.04 13.43 14.21
CA THR A 245 11.34 14.68 14.92
C THR A 245 12.82 14.77 15.29
N PRO A 246 13.35 15.98 15.61
CA PRO A 246 14.72 16.12 16.09
C PRO A 246 15.04 15.24 17.31
N HIS A 247 14.08 15.05 18.22
CA HIS A 247 14.23 14.16 19.36
C HIS A 247 14.39 12.69 18.94
N MET A 248 13.60 12.22 17.96
CA MET A 248 13.73 10.86 17.42
C MET A 248 15.05 10.66 16.69
N TRP A 249 15.53 11.66 15.95
CA TRP A 249 16.84 11.63 15.32
C TRP A 249 17.98 11.60 16.34
N ALA A 250 17.80 12.16 17.54
CA ALA A 250 18.76 12.09 18.63
C ALA A 250 18.66 10.79 19.47
N ASP A 251 17.62 9.97 19.24
CA ASP A 251 17.43 8.73 19.97
C ASP A 251 18.44 7.66 19.54
N THR A 252 19.01 6.95 20.51
CA THR A 252 20.08 5.97 20.28
C THR A 252 19.58 4.75 19.51
N GLN A 253 18.39 4.26 19.84
CA GLN A 253 17.82 3.08 19.19
C GLN A 253 17.41 3.42 17.76
N ILE A 254 16.76 4.57 17.54
CA ILE A 254 16.34 5.02 16.22
C ILE A 254 17.55 5.27 15.31
N GLN A 255 18.59 5.98 15.77
CA GLN A 255 19.82 6.15 14.97
C GLN A 255 20.43 4.79 14.57
N SER A 256 20.55 3.87 15.53
CA SER A 256 21.11 2.55 15.25
C SER A 256 20.28 1.78 14.23
N GLN A 257 18.95 1.82 14.33
CA GLN A 257 18.05 1.17 13.37
C GLN A 257 18.19 1.77 11.98
N LEU A 258 18.16 3.11 11.84
CA LEU A 258 18.25 3.79 10.55
C LEU A 258 19.61 3.60 9.88
N ILE A 259 20.71 3.66 10.63
CA ILE A 259 22.06 3.36 10.11
C ILE A 259 22.11 1.92 9.60
N GLY A 260 21.48 0.98 10.32
CA GLY A 260 21.38 -0.42 9.90
C GLY A 260 20.68 -0.63 8.57
N LEU A 261 19.80 0.29 8.14
CA LEU A 261 19.07 0.18 6.88
C LEU A 261 19.92 0.53 5.65
N LEU A 262 21.04 1.24 5.81
CA LEU A 262 21.84 1.75 4.67
C LEU A 262 22.25 0.66 3.67
N ASP A 263 22.51 -0.57 4.12
CA ASP A 263 22.88 -1.69 3.24
C ASP A 263 21.74 -2.18 2.33
N SER A 264 20.50 -2.01 2.79
CA SER A 264 19.31 -2.56 2.15
C SER A 264 18.55 -1.54 1.30
N LYS A 265 18.89 -0.26 1.42
CA LYS A 265 18.14 0.84 0.82
C LYS A 265 18.78 1.36 -0.46
N ASN A 266 17.94 1.85 -1.36
CA ASN A 266 18.40 2.50 -2.58
C ASN A 266 19.10 3.83 -2.27
N PHE A 267 19.75 4.39 -3.29
CA PHE A 267 20.58 5.59 -3.16
C PHE A 267 19.79 6.80 -2.62
N GLU A 268 18.55 6.96 -3.06
CA GLU A 268 17.64 8.03 -2.64
C GLU A 268 17.34 7.92 -1.15
N MET A 269 16.93 6.74 -0.69
CA MET A 269 16.59 6.54 0.72
C MET A 269 17.81 6.56 1.64
N GLN A 270 18.97 6.06 1.18
CA GLN A 270 20.24 6.26 1.89
C GLN A 270 20.53 7.76 2.09
N ASN A 271 20.26 8.60 1.09
CA ASN A 271 20.48 10.03 1.21
C ASN A 271 19.53 10.71 2.20
N GLU A 272 18.28 10.30 2.28
CA GLU A 272 17.35 10.80 3.29
C GLU A 272 17.79 10.44 4.72
N ILE A 273 18.27 9.20 4.91
CA ILE A 273 18.84 8.78 6.21
C ILE A 273 20.05 9.65 6.56
N LEU A 274 20.98 9.84 5.63
CA LEU A 274 22.16 10.69 5.86
C LEU A 274 21.78 12.17 6.07
N ASN A 275 20.74 12.69 5.41
CA ASN A 275 20.25 14.06 5.61
C ASN A 275 19.73 14.25 7.03
N GLY A 276 18.92 13.31 7.53
CA GLY A 276 18.42 13.35 8.90
C GLY A 276 19.56 13.30 9.92
N LEU A 277 20.52 12.38 9.74
CA LEU A 277 21.71 12.28 10.60
C LEU A 277 22.58 13.53 10.56
N SER A 278 22.64 14.27 9.45
CA SER A 278 23.40 15.53 9.35
C SER A 278 22.81 16.68 10.16
N SER A 279 21.53 16.57 10.54
CA SER A 279 20.80 17.60 11.29
C SER A 279 20.73 17.30 12.79
N THR A 280 21.44 16.29 13.28
CA THR A 280 21.46 15.88 14.69
C THR A 280 22.88 15.51 15.13
N LYS A 281 23.12 15.43 16.44
CA LYS A 281 24.37 14.89 16.96
C LYS A 281 24.30 13.36 16.94
N LEU A 282 25.36 12.72 16.46
CA LEU A 282 25.48 11.27 16.54
C LEU A 282 25.60 10.84 18.01
N VAL A 283 24.90 9.77 18.37
CA VAL A 283 25.06 9.12 19.68
C VAL A 283 26.34 8.27 19.70
N SER A 284 26.81 7.95 20.91
CA SER A 284 28.00 7.11 21.11
C SER A 284 27.89 5.79 20.35
N GLY A 285 28.92 5.44 19.57
CA GLY A 285 28.96 4.20 18.76
C GLY A 285 28.26 4.29 17.39
N SER A 286 27.52 5.36 17.09
CA SER A 286 26.93 5.55 15.75
C SER A 286 28.00 5.74 14.66
N VAL A 287 29.17 6.30 15.00
CA VAL A 287 30.25 6.51 14.02
C VAL A 287 30.82 5.19 13.55
N THR A 288 31.18 4.29 14.47
CA THR A 288 31.60 2.92 14.12
C THR A 288 30.56 2.23 13.23
N ARG A 289 29.27 2.31 13.59
CA ARG A 289 28.19 1.72 12.79
C ARG A 289 28.09 2.34 11.39
N LEU A 290 28.27 3.64 11.25
CA LEU A 290 28.28 4.32 9.95
C LEU A 290 29.48 3.90 9.10
N LEU A 291 30.66 3.75 9.71
CA LEU A 291 31.88 3.29 9.02
C LEU A 291 31.72 1.85 8.53
N ASP A 292 31.01 0.99 9.28
CA ASP A 292 30.66 -0.36 8.83
C ASP A 292 29.76 -0.39 7.59
N LYS A 293 29.07 0.72 7.26
CA LYS A 293 28.19 0.84 6.08
C LYS A 293 28.87 1.46 4.87
N LEU A 294 30.18 1.72 4.91
CA LEU A 294 30.90 2.37 3.81
C LEU A 294 30.75 1.63 2.48
N SER A 295 30.73 0.30 2.47
CA SER A 295 30.58 -0.50 1.25
C SER A 295 29.22 -0.37 0.57
N ALA A 296 28.18 0.03 1.31
CA ALA A 296 26.84 0.26 0.76
C ALA A 296 26.66 1.66 0.14
N LEU A 297 27.55 2.60 0.47
CA LEU A 297 27.46 3.98 0.04
C LEU A 297 28.25 4.22 -1.27
N LYS A 298 27.75 5.15 -2.08
CA LYS A 298 28.44 5.64 -3.27
C LYS A 298 29.43 6.74 -2.87
N GLU A 299 30.46 6.94 -3.69
CA GLU A 299 31.46 7.99 -3.49
C GLU A 299 30.88 9.39 -3.34
N SER A 300 29.79 9.68 -4.05
CA SER A 300 29.08 10.96 -3.95
C SER A 300 28.50 11.23 -2.55
N GLN A 301 28.29 10.19 -1.72
CA GLN A 301 27.81 10.31 -0.35
C GLN A 301 28.95 10.48 0.68
N TYR A 302 30.20 10.20 0.34
CA TYR A 302 31.33 10.25 1.29
C TYR A 302 31.59 11.64 1.86
N LYS A 303 31.44 12.69 1.05
CA LYS A 303 31.54 14.06 1.55
C LYS A 303 30.47 14.35 2.60
N LYS A 304 29.24 13.89 2.38
CA LYS A 304 28.13 14.04 3.33
C LYS A 304 28.41 13.25 4.61
N LEU A 305 28.79 11.98 4.49
CA LEU A 305 29.15 11.15 5.64
C LEU A 305 30.28 11.79 6.48
N SER A 306 31.34 12.28 5.83
CA SER A 306 32.42 12.98 6.53
C SER A 306 31.94 14.22 7.28
N SER A 307 31.00 14.98 6.70
CA SER A 307 30.41 16.15 7.36
C SER A 307 29.59 15.77 8.59
N ILE A 308 28.84 14.66 8.54
CA ILE A 308 28.06 14.15 9.68
C ILE A 308 28.99 13.79 10.84
N ILE A 309 30.07 13.05 10.56
CA ILE A 309 31.03 12.63 11.59
C ILE A 309 31.77 13.85 12.17
N SER A 310 32.18 14.79 11.31
CA SER A 310 32.84 16.04 11.73
C SER A 310 31.95 16.90 12.64
N GLY A 311 30.64 16.98 12.36
CA GLY A 311 29.68 17.70 13.21
C GLY A 311 29.45 17.04 14.59
N SER A 312 29.95 15.81 14.78
CA SER A 312 29.77 15.02 16.00
C SER A 312 31.09 14.62 16.66
N THR A 313 32.18 15.36 16.45
CA THR A 313 33.51 15.06 17.02
C THR A 313 33.48 14.89 18.55
N SER A 314 32.69 15.72 19.25
CA SER A 314 32.51 15.61 20.71
C SER A 314 31.87 14.30 21.19
N ALA A 315 31.21 13.54 20.30
CA ALA A 315 30.58 12.26 20.61
C ALA A 315 31.45 11.05 20.23
N LEU A 316 32.65 11.28 19.67
CA LEU A 316 33.56 10.22 19.26
C LEU A 316 34.14 9.50 20.48
N THR A 317 33.99 8.19 20.51
CA THR A 317 34.64 7.33 21.49
C THR A 317 36.07 7.02 21.07
N LYS A 318 36.88 6.49 22.00
CA LYS A 318 38.22 5.97 21.67
C LYS A 318 38.16 4.87 20.59
N GLU A 319 37.11 4.05 20.61
CA GLU A 319 36.89 2.99 19.63
C GLU A 319 36.61 3.57 18.24
N ASP A 320 35.77 4.61 18.15
CA ASP A 320 35.51 5.30 16.87
C ASP A 320 36.79 5.87 16.27
N ILE A 321 37.67 6.47 17.09
CA ILE A 321 38.96 7.01 16.64
C ILE A 321 39.89 5.89 16.13
N ILE A 322 39.92 4.74 16.81
CA ILE A 322 40.69 3.56 16.35
C ILE A 322 40.17 3.08 15.00
N HIS A 323 38.85 3.01 14.84
CA HIS A 323 38.24 2.57 13.59
C HIS A 323 38.51 3.56 12.45
N LEU A 324 38.38 4.87 12.70
CA LEU A 324 38.73 5.91 11.73
C LEU A 324 40.19 5.82 11.27
N LYS A 325 41.13 5.57 12.19
CA LYS A 325 42.55 5.36 11.83
C LYS A 325 42.72 4.17 10.90
N LYS A 326 42.12 3.02 11.23
CA LYS A 326 42.14 1.82 10.37
C LYS A 326 41.59 2.11 8.98
N VAL A 327 40.48 2.85 8.88
CA VAL A 327 39.89 3.24 7.59
C VAL A 327 40.81 4.22 6.83
N SER A 328 41.47 5.14 7.53
CA SER A 328 42.35 6.16 6.94
C SER A 328 43.61 5.60 6.27
N GLU A 329 44.06 4.43 6.74
CA GLU A 329 45.21 3.67 6.23
C GLU A 329 44.84 2.66 5.14
N SER A 330 43.54 2.44 4.92
CA SER A 330 43.05 1.50 3.90
C SER A 330 43.09 2.09 2.48
N ASN A 331 42.99 1.22 1.47
CA ASN A 331 42.98 1.63 0.05
C ASN A 331 41.55 1.91 -0.48
N ILE A 332 40.61 2.29 0.39
CA ILE A 332 39.24 2.62 -0.03
C ILE A 332 39.12 4.10 -0.35
N LYS A 333 38.15 4.46 -1.19
CA LYS A 333 37.94 5.84 -1.62
C LYS A 333 37.48 6.79 -0.51
N PHE A 334 37.01 6.27 0.63
CA PHE A 334 36.72 7.06 1.83
C PHE A 334 37.98 7.41 2.65
N ALA A 335 39.12 6.75 2.44
CA ALA A 335 40.32 6.92 3.27
C ALA A 335 40.81 8.38 3.40
N PRO A 336 40.79 9.23 2.35
CA PRO A 336 41.17 10.65 2.49
C PRO A 336 40.29 11.43 3.47
N TYR A 337 38.98 11.13 3.50
CA TYR A 337 38.05 11.76 4.44
C TYR A 337 38.34 11.31 5.88
N ALA A 338 38.60 10.01 6.08
CA ALA A 338 38.95 9.48 7.39
C ALA A 338 40.26 10.08 7.95
N ARG A 339 41.29 10.32 7.11
CA ARG A 339 42.53 11.00 7.54
C ARG A 339 42.24 12.39 8.11
N LYS A 340 41.47 13.19 7.38
CA LYS A 340 41.07 14.53 7.81
C LYS A 340 40.31 14.48 9.15
N LEU A 341 39.35 13.55 9.29
CA LEU A 341 38.62 13.37 10.54
C LEU A 341 39.53 13.01 11.72
N VAL A 342 40.55 12.16 11.52
CA VAL A 342 41.54 11.83 12.56
C VAL A 342 42.39 13.05 12.94
N GLU A 343 42.77 13.89 11.98
CA GLU A 343 43.49 15.14 12.25
C GLU A 343 42.64 16.12 13.07
N ASP A 344 41.36 16.27 12.70
CA ASP A 344 40.41 17.15 13.39
C ASP A 344 40.16 16.74 14.86
N THR A 345 40.37 15.46 15.22
CA THR A 345 40.24 14.99 16.62
C THR A 345 41.44 15.28 17.52
N LYS A 346 42.57 15.71 16.95
CA LYS A 346 43.79 16.04 17.72
C LYS A 346 43.83 17.50 18.19
N ASN A 347 42.99 18.34 17.60
CA ASN A 347 42.79 19.74 17.94
C ASN A 347 41.55 19.88 18.81
#